data_AF-A0A2E9ZQT3-F1
#
_entry.id   AF-A0A2E9ZQT3-F1
#
_cell.length_a   1.000
_cell.length_b   1.000
_cell.length_c   1.000
_cell.angle_alpha   90.00
_cell.angle_beta   90.00
_cell.angle_gamma   90.00
#
_symmetry.space_group_name_H-M   'P 1'
#
loop_
_entity.id
_entity.type
_entity.pdbx_description
1 polymer ?
#
loop_
_entity_poly.entity_id
_entity_poly.type
_entity_poly.pdbx_seq_one_letter_code
_entity_poly.pdbx_strand_id
1 'polypeptide(L)'
;MKDYLDFEQPIIELQSKLDALTRTTQASGVEVDFEGEAEQIRKKIEETRKAIYSKLTPWQRIQLARHPRRPYTLDYIETAFDEFSELHGDRLYSDDRAVVSGFAKIGEERVMVMGTQKGRDTKENVLRNFGCAHPEGYRKALRLMKLANKFGLPIITIIDTAGAFPGIGAEERHIAEAIAVNLKEMMTLEVPIIAVVIGEGGSGGALGIGVADRVLILENAYYSVISP
;
A
#
# COMPACT_ATOMS: atom_id res chain seq x y z
N MET A 1 7.98 9.15 15.46
CA MET A 1 7.95 9.85 14.15
C MET A 1 6.69 10.71 14.17
N LYS A 2 6.69 11.93 13.63
CA LYS A 2 5.46 12.74 13.62
C LYS A 2 4.44 12.03 12.73
N ASP A 3 3.30 11.63 13.31
CA ASP A 3 2.21 10.90 12.64
C ASP A 3 1.32 11.80 11.78
N TYR A 4 1.81 12.98 11.41
CA TYR A 4 1.05 14.06 10.81
C TYR A 4 1.88 14.82 9.79
N LEU A 5 1.22 15.29 8.74
CA LEU A 5 1.82 16.07 7.65
C LEU A 5 1.68 17.58 7.94
N ASP A 6 2.60 18.38 7.43
CA ASP A 6 2.66 19.82 7.74
C ASP A 6 1.35 20.56 7.40
N PHE A 7 0.67 20.15 6.32
CA PHE A 7 -0.60 20.75 5.91
C PHE A 7 -1.79 20.34 6.78
N GLU A 8 -1.63 19.35 7.67
CA GLU A 8 -2.64 18.94 8.64
C GLU A 8 -2.54 19.72 9.96
N GLN A 9 -1.53 20.59 10.11
CA GLN A 9 -1.32 21.41 11.30
C GLN A 9 -2.60 22.11 11.81
N PRO A 10 -3.46 22.72 10.97
CA PRO A 10 -4.70 23.33 11.44
C PRO A 10 -5.67 22.33 12.10
N ILE A 11 -5.70 21.09 11.62
CA ILE A 11 -6.53 20.01 12.18
C ILE A 11 -5.99 19.62 13.56
N ILE A 12 -4.67 19.49 13.69
CA ILE A 12 -3.99 19.09 14.94
C ILE A 12 -4.20 20.13 16.03
N GLU A 13 -4.13 21.42 15.69
CA GLU A 13 -4.37 22.50 16.64
C GLU A 13 -5.80 22.48 17.17
N LEU A 14 -6.79 22.18 16.30
CA LEU A 14 -8.17 22.02 16.73
C LEU A 14 -8.38 20.74 17.56
N GLN A 15 -7.77 19.63 17.19
CA GLN A 15 -7.79 18.38 17.97
C GLN A 15 -7.17 18.58 19.36
N SER A 16 -6.03 19.27 19.45
CA SER A 16 -5.36 19.56 20.72
C SER A 16 -6.23 20.42 21.64
N LYS A 17 -6.99 21.37 21.07
CA LYS A 17 -7.97 22.18 21.82
C LYS A 17 -9.14 21.32 22.31
N LEU A 18 -9.66 20.44 21.47
CA LEU A 18 -10.73 19.51 21.85
C LEU A 18 -10.29 18.57 22.98
N ASP A 19 -9.08 18.02 22.88
CA ASP A 19 -8.52 17.11 23.89
C ASP A 19 -8.30 17.83 25.22
N ALA A 20 -7.81 19.07 25.20
CA ALA A 20 -7.66 19.88 26.40
C ALA A 20 -9.02 20.15 27.07
N LEU A 21 -10.02 20.55 26.28
CA LEU A 21 -11.38 20.81 26.77
C LEU A 21 -11.98 19.55 27.42
N THR A 22 -11.88 18.41 26.74
CA THR A 22 -12.40 17.11 27.23
C THR A 22 -11.74 16.69 28.55
N ARG A 23 -10.42 16.89 28.69
CA ARG A 23 -9.70 16.59 29.94
C ARG A 23 -10.12 17.49 31.09
N THR A 24 -10.35 18.78 30.82
CA THR A 24 -10.80 19.73 31.84
C THR A 24 -12.20 19.39 32.36
N THR A 25 -13.12 18.98 31.47
CA THR A 25 -14.46 18.53 31.84
C THR A 25 -14.42 17.29 32.75
N GLN A 26 -13.57 16.30 32.42
CA GLN A 26 -13.40 15.09 33.23
C GLN A 26 -12.77 15.35 34.61
N ALA A 27 -11.86 16.33 34.73
CA ALA A 27 -11.16 16.64 35.97
C ALA A 27 -11.96 17.51 36.95
N SER A 28 -12.90 18.32 36.45
CA SER A 28 -13.53 19.38 37.26
C SER A 28 -14.82 18.91 37.95
N GLY A 29 -15.48 17.85 37.46
CA GLY A 29 -16.76 17.36 38.02
C GLY A 29 -17.91 18.37 37.97
N VAL A 30 -17.71 19.51 37.29
CA VAL A 30 -18.71 20.55 37.10
C VAL A 30 -19.36 20.34 35.73
N GLU A 31 -20.69 20.16 35.72
CA GLU A 31 -21.55 20.21 34.53
C GLU A 31 -21.61 21.65 33.97
N VAL A 32 -20.48 22.20 33.55
CA VAL A 32 -20.49 23.38 32.67
C VAL A 32 -20.74 22.87 31.25
N ASP A 33 -21.48 23.64 30.46
CA ASP A 33 -21.82 23.42 29.04
C ASP A 33 -20.59 23.41 28.10
N PHE A 34 -19.61 22.54 28.40
CA PHE A 34 -18.47 22.28 27.54
C PHE A 34 -18.84 21.33 26.40
N GLU A 35 -19.98 20.65 26.46
CA GLU A 35 -20.42 19.77 25.37
C GLU A 35 -20.79 20.57 24.12
N GLY A 36 -21.46 21.73 24.28
CA GLY A 36 -21.74 22.63 23.17
C GLY A 36 -20.48 23.17 22.48
N GLU A 37 -19.46 23.54 23.27
CA GLU A 37 -18.17 24.01 22.74
C GLU A 37 -17.36 22.87 22.09
N ALA A 38 -17.35 21.68 22.71
CA ALA A 38 -16.72 20.49 22.14
C ALA A 38 -17.33 20.14 20.77
N GLU A 39 -18.66 20.19 20.67
CA GLU A 39 -19.36 19.89 19.42
C GLU A 39 -19.05 20.92 18.32
N GLN A 40 -18.94 22.20 18.66
CA GLN A 40 -18.49 23.23 17.73
C GLN A 40 -17.06 22.98 17.23
N ILE A 41 -16.15 22.57 18.13
CA ILE A 41 -14.77 22.23 17.74
C ILE A 41 -14.74 20.98 16.85
N ARG A 42 -15.51 19.93 17.18
CA ARG A 42 -15.63 18.72 16.33
C ARG A 42 -16.12 19.06 14.92
N LYS A 43 -17.17 19.89 14.82
CA LYS A 43 -17.67 20.37 13.52
C LYS A 43 -16.60 21.14 12.75
N LYS A 44 -15.88 22.03 13.43
CA LYS A 44 -14.79 22.82 12.82
C LYS A 44 -13.62 21.94 12.36
N ILE A 45 -13.31 20.87 13.08
CA ILE A 45 -12.31 19.87 12.67
C ILE A 45 -12.75 19.22 11.34
N GLU A 46 -13.99 18.74 11.25
CA GLU A 46 -14.50 18.09 10.03
C GLU A 46 -14.56 19.05 8.84
N GLU A 47 -15.04 20.29 9.04
CA GLU A 47 -15.03 21.33 8.00
C GLU A 47 -13.62 21.65 7.52
N THR A 48 -12.68 21.81 8.45
CA THR A 48 -11.27 22.11 8.15
C THR A 48 -10.61 20.94 7.42
N ARG A 49 -10.85 19.71 7.86
CA ARG A 49 -10.39 18.49 7.20
C ARG A 49 -10.91 18.43 5.77
N LYS A 50 -12.21 18.59 5.56
CA LYS A 50 -12.81 18.58 4.22
C LYS A 50 -12.22 19.69 3.32
N ALA A 51 -12.03 20.89 3.86
CA ALA A 51 -11.45 22.01 3.13
C ALA A 51 -10.01 21.72 2.67
N ILE A 52 -9.17 21.16 3.56
CA ILE A 52 -7.78 20.79 3.26
C ILE A 52 -7.74 19.65 2.24
N TYR A 53 -8.42 18.54 2.52
CA TYR A 53 -8.35 17.33 1.69
C TYR A 53 -9.01 17.49 0.32
N SER A 54 -9.97 18.40 0.16
CA SER A 54 -10.55 18.73 -1.15
C SER A 54 -9.62 19.54 -2.07
N LYS A 55 -8.56 20.14 -1.54
CA LYS A 55 -7.66 21.06 -2.26
C LYS A 55 -6.19 20.66 -2.14
N LEU A 56 -5.91 19.36 -2.02
CA LEU A 56 -4.55 18.85 -1.93
C LEU A 56 -3.76 19.16 -3.21
N THR A 57 -2.56 19.72 -3.02
CA THR A 57 -1.59 19.86 -4.12
C THR A 57 -1.03 18.50 -4.53
N PRO A 58 -0.46 18.36 -5.74
CA PRO A 58 0.18 17.11 -6.16
C PRO A 58 1.24 16.60 -5.17
N TRP A 59 2.04 17.51 -4.60
CA TRP A 59 3.05 17.15 -3.61
C TRP A 59 2.44 16.64 -2.30
N GLN A 60 1.36 17.27 -1.83
CA GLN A 60 0.65 16.81 -0.63
C GLN A 60 0.04 15.42 -0.83
N ARG A 61 -0.45 15.09 -2.03
CA ARG A 61 -0.88 13.72 -2.37
C ARG A 61 0.28 12.73 -2.34
N ILE A 62 1.46 13.09 -2.85
CA ILE A 62 2.68 12.26 -2.75
C ILE A 62 3.06 12.05 -1.28
N GLN A 63 2.98 13.07 -0.43
CA GLN A 63 3.22 12.92 1.01
C GLN A 63 2.23 11.93 1.65
N LEU A 64 0.96 11.93 1.23
CA LEU A 64 -0.03 10.94 1.67
C LEU A 64 0.23 9.52 1.13
N ALA A 65 0.75 9.39 -0.10
CA ALA A 65 1.19 8.10 -0.66
C ALA A 65 2.34 7.48 0.16
N ARG A 66 3.19 8.34 0.74
CA ARG A 66 4.34 7.97 1.58
C ARG A 66 4.04 7.99 3.08
N HIS A 67 2.78 8.19 3.47
CA HIS A 67 2.43 8.33 4.88
C HIS A 67 2.83 7.06 5.66
N PRO A 68 3.52 7.16 6.81
CA PRO A 68 3.99 5.99 7.56
C PRO A 68 2.87 5.04 8.00
N ARG A 69 1.67 5.57 8.24
CA ARG A 69 0.47 4.80 8.60
C ARG A 69 -0.42 4.45 7.41
N ARG A 70 0.04 4.64 6.18
CA ARG A 70 -0.70 4.18 5.00
C ARG A 70 -0.88 2.65 5.08
N PRO A 71 -2.05 2.10 4.74
CA PRO A 71 -2.23 0.65 4.66
C PRO A 71 -1.36 0.05 3.55
N TYR A 72 -0.71 -1.07 3.84
CA TYR A 72 0.10 -1.89 2.96
C TYR A 72 -0.69 -3.13 2.50
N THR A 73 -0.09 -3.93 1.62
CA THR A 73 -0.73 -5.11 1.01
C THR A 73 -1.37 -6.05 2.04
N LEU A 74 -0.65 -6.41 3.11
CA LEU A 74 -1.18 -7.30 4.14
C LEU A 74 -2.38 -6.72 4.91
N ASP A 75 -2.46 -5.39 5.08
CA ASP A 75 -3.61 -4.77 5.74
C ASP A 75 -4.88 -4.92 4.89
N TYR A 76 -4.75 -4.82 3.56
CA TYR A 76 -5.88 -5.07 2.65
C TYR A 76 -6.22 -6.55 2.58
N ILE A 77 -5.23 -7.44 2.59
CA ILE A 77 -5.47 -8.88 2.64
C ILE A 77 -6.25 -9.26 3.91
N GLU A 78 -5.85 -8.74 5.07
CA GLU A 78 -6.52 -9.03 6.34
C GLU A 78 -7.97 -8.49 6.40
N THR A 79 -8.24 -7.37 5.75
CA THR A 79 -9.55 -6.68 5.87
C THR A 79 -10.54 -6.97 4.75
N ALA A 80 -10.06 -7.33 3.55
CA ALA A 80 -10.89 -7.48 2.36
C ALA A 80 -10.91 -8.92 1.80
N PHE A 81 -10.06 -9.81 2.29
CA PHE A 81 -9.96 -11.19 1.81
C PHE A 81 -10.16 -12.20 2.93
N ASP A 82 -10.73 -13.34 2.57
CA ASP A 82 -10.91 -14.49 3.43
C ASP A 82 -9.93 -15.61 3.05
N GLU A 83 -9.67 -16.53 4.00
CA GLU A 83 -8.91 -17.76 3.76
C GLU A 83 -7.53 -17.56 3.11
N PHE A 84 -6.83 -16.47 3.46
CA PHE A 84 -5.51 -16.19 2.90
C PHE A 84 -4.49 -17.25 3.33
N SER A 85 -3.88 -17.90 2.33
CA SER A 85 -2.77 -18.84 2.50
C SER A 85 -1.55 -18.35 1.74
N GLU A 86 -0.60 -17.76 2.47
CA GLU A 86 0.65 -17.24 1.90
C GLU A 86 1.49 -18.37 1.27
N LEU A 87 2.08 -18.08 0.11
CA LEU A 87 2.94 -18.98 -0.66
C LEU A 87 4.31 -18.32 -0.86
N HIS A 88 5.35 -19.09 -0.57
CA HIS A 88 6.73 -18.60 -0.52
C HIS A 88 7.61 -19.12 -1.67
N GLY A 89 8.65 -18.36 -1.98
CA GLY A 89 9.79 -18.78 -2.81
C GLY A 89 9.55 -18.75 -4.32
N ASP A 90 10.63 -18.53 -5.06
CA ASP A 90 10.67 -18.54 -6.54
C ASP A 90 11.04 -19.91 -7.14
N ARG A 91 11.50 -20.86 -6.31
CA ARG A 91 12.05 -22.19 -6.69
C ARG A 91 13.40 -22.14 -7.41
N LEU A 92 14.10 -21.01 -7.36
CA LEU A 92 15.39 -20.81 -8.03
C LEU A 92 16.45 -20.26 -7.07
N TYR A 93 16.11 -19.26 -6.27
CA TYR A 93 17.08 -18.57 -5.41
C TYR A 93 16.58 -18.42 -3.97
N SER A 94 15.48 -17.69 -3.75
CA SER A 94 15.02 -17.37 -2.39
C SER A 94 13.54 -16.98 -2.33
N ASP A 95 13.06 -16.73 -1.11
CA ASP A 95 11.75 -16.09 -0.86
C ASP A 95 11.95 -14.60 -0.53
N ASP A 96 11.64 -13.73 -1.49
CA ASP A 96 11.72 -12.29 -1.28
C ASP A 96 10.56 -11.77 -0.41
N ARG A 97 10.90 -11.22 0.76
CA ARG A 97 9.94 -10.69 1.73
C ARG A 97 9.31 -9.36 1.31
N ALA A 98 9.86 -8.70 0.29
CA ALA A 98 9.30 -7.48 -0.31
C ALA A 98 8.05 -7.78 -1.17
N VAL A 99 7.79 -9.03 -1.51
CA VAL A 99 6.59 -9.47 -2.24
C VAL A 99 5.84 -10.49 -1.38
N VAL A 100 4.55 -10.24 -1.11
CA VAL A 100 3.67 -11.21 -0.46
C VAL A 100 2.68 -11.75 -1.48
N SER A 101 2.28 -13.01 -1.36
CA SER A 101 1.46 -13.67 -2.38
C SER A 101 0.83 -14.93 -1.85
N GLY A 102 -0.39 -15.25 -2.26
CA GLY A 102 -1.08 -16.45 -1.80
C GLY A 102 -2.46 -16.64 -2.41
N PHE A 103 -3.05 -17.81 -2.14
CA PHE A 103 -4.46 -18.03 -2.42
C PHE A 103 -5.31 -17.31 -1.38
N ALA A 104 -6.44 -16.76 -1.82
CA ALA A 104 -7.42 -16.12 -0.96
C ALA A 104 -8.81 -16.21 -1.59
N LYS A 105 -9.80 -15.70 -0.89
CA LYS A 105 -11.16 -15.51 -1.37
C LYS A 105 -11.57 -14.05 -1.21
N ILE A 106 -12.29 -13.49 -2.19
CA ILE A 106 -12.91 -12.16 -2.10
C ILE A 106 -14.39 -12.30 -2.44
N GLY A 107 -15.24 -12.12 -1.43
CA GLY A 107 -16.66 -12.49 -1.54
C GLY A 107 -16.81 -14.00 -1.77
N GLU A 108 -17.31 -14.41 -2.93
CA GLU A 108 -17.44 -15.83 -3.31
C GLU A 108 -16.28 -16.33 -4.19
N GLU A 109 -15.49 -15.41 -4.76
CA GLU A 109 -14.48 -15.70 -5.77
C GLU A 109 -13.15 -16.14 -5.16
N ARG A 110 -12.59 -17.25 -5.66
CA ARG A 110 -11.25 -17.71 -5.28
C ARG A 110 -10.22 -17.03 -6.18
N VAL A 111 -9.20 -16.44 -5.57
CA VAL A 111 -8.23 -15.61 -6.29
C VAL A 111 -6.80 -15.92 -5.87
N MET A 112 -5.86 -15.59 -6.75
CA MET A 112 -4.46 -15.41 -6.39
C MET A 112 -4.22 -13.93 -6.11
N VAL A 113 -3.92 -13.58 -4.86
CA VAL A 113 -3.57 -12.21 -4.48
C VAL A 113 -2.07 -12.11 -4.27
N MET A 114 -1.47 -11.01 -4.72
CA MET A 114 -0.07 -10.69 -4.46
C MET A 114 0.17 -9.19 -4.42
N GLY A 115 1.27 -8.77 -3.82
CA GLY A 115 1.64 -7.37 -3.83
C GLY A 115 2.99 -7.10 -3.19
N THR A 116 3.47 -5.88 -3.36
CA THR A 116 4.67 -5.42 -2.67
C THR A 116 4.33 -5.08 -1.22
N GLN A 117 5.23 -5.40 -0.29
CA GLN A 117 4.99 -5.24 1.14
C GLN A 117 6.12 -4.44 1.78
N LYS A 118 5.76 -3.28 2.33
CA LYS A 118 6.62 -2.45 3.20
C LYS A 118 6.55 -2.92 4.65
N GLY A 119 7.39 -2.36 5.51
CA GLY A 119 7.38 -2.65 6.95
C GLY A 119 6.78 -1.51 7.77
N ARG A 120 6.13 -1.86 8.90
CA ARG A 120 5.59 -0.89 9.87
C ARG A 120 6.68 -0.26 10.73
N ASP A 121 7.71 -1.03 11.05
CA ASP A 121 8.84 -0.59 11.86
C ASP A 121 10.18 -0.73 11.12
N THR A 122 11.27 -0.26 11.73
CA THR A 122 12.61 -0.30 11.12
C THR A 122 13.06 -1.73 10.81
N LYS A 123 12.79 -2.67 11.71
CA LYS A 123 13.22 -4.07 11.55
C LYS A 123 12.47 -4.72 10.39
N GLU A 124 11.16 -4.51 10.31
CA GLU A 124 10.34 -5.02 9.22
C GLU A 124 10.70 -4.35 7.89
N ASN A 125 10.95 -3.03 7.88
CA ASN A 125 11.37 -2.34 6.66
C ASN A 125 12.68 -2.89 6.10
N VAL A 126 13.66 -3.14 6.96
CA VAL A 126 14.92 -3.78 6.54
C VAL A 126 14.67 -5.19 6.02
N LEU A 127 13.86 -6.00 6.72
CA LEU A 127 13.53 -7.36 6.30
C LEU A 127 12.87 -7.39 4.91
N ARG A 128 12.00 -6.42 4.63
CA ARG A 128 11.21 -6.36 3.40
C ARG A 128 11.79 -5.40 2.36
N ASN A 129 13.03 -4.97 2.54
CA ASN A 129 13.71 -4.02 1.64
C ASN A 129 12.86 -2.78 1.33
N PHE A 130 12.10 -2.27 2.30
CA PHE A 130 11.19 -1.14 2.14
C PHE A 130 10.15 -1.33 1.02
N GLY A 131 9.76 -2.56 0.72
CA GLY A 131 8.85 -2.92 -0.37
C GLY A 131 9.49 -2.90 -1.76
N CYS A 132 10.82 -2.75 -1.86
CA CYS A 132 11.57 -2.83 -3.11
C CYS A 132 11.98 -4.28 -3.37
N ALA A 133 11.39 -4.89 -4.39
CA ALA A 133 11.63 -6.29 -4.71
C ALA A 133 12.99 -6.53 -5.40
N HIS A 134 13.61 -7.64 -5.06
CA HIS A 134 14.73 -8.26 -5.75
C HIS A 134 14.22 -9.12 -6.92
N PRO A 135 15.11 -9.64 -7.80
CA PRO A 135 14.70 -10.44 -8.96
C PRO A 135 13.87 -11.67 -8.59
N GLU A 136 14.26 -12.37 -7.52
CA GLU A 136 13.51 -13.49 -6.93
C GLU A 136 12.06 -13.12 -6.55
N GLY A 137 11.77 -11.87 -6.17
CA GLY A 137 10.42 -11.40 -5.88
C GLY A 137 9.54 -11.38 -7.13
N TYR A 138 10.06 -10.88 -8.25
CA TYR A 138 9.37 -10.91 -9.54
C TYR A 138 9.18 -12.33 -10.06
N ARG A 139 10.21 -13.18 -9.94
CA ARG A 139 10.13 -14.60 -10.32
C ARG A 139 9.11 -15.36 -9.48
N LYS A 140 9.06 -15.11 -8.16
CA LYS A 140 8.02 -15.64 -7.27
C LYS A 140 6.62 -15.21 -7.72
N ALA A 141 6.43 -13.92 -7.98
CA ALA A 141 5.16 -13.38 -8.46
C ALA A 141 4.71 -14.10 -9.74
N LEU A 142 5.58 -14.19 -10.75
CA LEU A 142 5.27 -14.86 -12.02
C LEU A 142 4.98 -16.35 -11.85
N ARG A 143 5.75 -17.06 -11.01
CA ARG A 143 5.48 -18.48 -10.70
C ARG A 143 4.05 -18.67 -10.20
N LEU A 144 3.59 -17.77 -9.34
CA LEU A 144 2.25 -17.83 -8.75
C LEU A 144 1.16 -17.33 -9.70
N MET A 145 1.44 -16.35 -10.56
CA MET A 145 0.55 -15.97 -11.64
C MET A 145 0.32 -17.13 -12.62
N LYS A 146 1.38 -17.86 -13.00
CA LYS A 146 1.27 -19.07 -13.84
C LYS A 146 0.47 -20.17 -13.14
N LEU A 147 0.60 -20.30 -11.83
CA LEU A 147 -0.18 -21.25 -11.04
C LEU A 147 -1.67 -20.89 -11.04
N ALA A 148 -1.99 -19.61 -10.85
CA ALA A 148 -3.36 -19.10 -10.93
C ALA A 148 -3.96 -19.35 -12.32
N ASN A 149 -3.21 -19.03 -13.38
CA ASN A 149 -3.60 -19.27 -14.76
C ASN A 149 -3.91 -20.76 -15.02
N LYS A 150 -3.05 -21.66 -14.53
CA LYS A 150 -3.26 -23.12 -14.66
C LYS A 150 -4.57 -23.60 -14.02
N PHE A 151 -5.01 -22.96 -12.94
CA PHE A 151 -6.23 -23.33 -12.22
C PHE A 151 -7.43 -22.44 -12.61
N GLY A 152 -7.29 -21.55 -13.58
CA GLY A 152 -8.37 -20.66 -14.00
C GLY A 152 -8.77 -19.63 -12.94
N LEU A 153 -7.86 -19.24 -12.06
CA LEU A 153 -8.15 -18.30 -10.97
C LEU A 153 -7.80 -16.86 -11.36
N PRO A 154 -8.69 -15.88 -11.10
CA PRO A 154 -8.36 -14.45 -11.23
C PRO A 154 -7.15 -14.06 -10.39
N ILE A 155 -6.42 -13.05 -10.86
CA ILE A 155 -5.23 -12.51 -10.21
C ILE A 155 -5.51 -11.08 -9.75
N ILE A 156 -5.19 -10.77 -8.49
CA ILE A 156 -5.23 -9.42 -7.95
C ILE A 156 -3.81 -9.03 -7.51
N THR A 157 -3.27 -7.96 -8.10
CA THR A 157 -1.98 -7.40 -7.73
C THR A 157 -2.14 -6.08 -6.97
N ILE A 158 -1.40 -5.92 -5.87
CA ILE A 158 -1.44 -4.75 -5.00
C ILE A 158 -0.05 -4.09 -5.02
N ILE A 159 -0.01 -2.84 -5.47
CA ILE A 159 1.25 -2.13 -5.79
C ILE A 159 1.46 -1.00 -4.79
N ASP A 160 2.56 -1.11 -4.03
CA ASP A 160 3.11 -0.08 -3.17
C ASP A 160 4.63 -0.23 -3.05
N THR A 161 5.35 0.34 -3.99
CA THR A 161 6.80 0.26 -4.08
C THR A 161 7.40 1.53 -4.67
N ALA A 162 8.53 1.97 -4.11
CA ALA A 162 9.31 3.05 -4.67
C ALA A 162 10.05 2.62 -5.96
N GLY A 163 10.20 1.31 -6.18
CA GLY A 163 10.86 0.74 -7.34
C GLY A 163 11.44 -0.64 -7.05
N ALA A 164 12.07 -1.24 -8.05
CA ALA A 164 12.87 -2.45 -7.86
C ALA A 164 14.12 -2.13 -7.03
N PHE A 165 14.64 -3.10 -6.28
CA PHE A 165 15.80 -2.87 -5.42
C PHE A 165 17.08 -2.61 -6.24
N PRO A 166 17.71 -1.42 -6.15
CA PRO A 166 18.84 -1.04 -7.01
C PRO A 166 20.18 -1.45 -6.36
N GLY A 167 20.40 -2.74 -6.18
CA GLY A 167 21.59 -3.28 -5.50
C GLY A 167 22.44 -4.20 -6.38
N ILE A 168 23.73 -4.35 -6.04
CA ILE A 168 24.67 -5.21 -6.77
C ILE A 168 24.12 -6.64 -6.91
N GLY A 169 23.63 -7.22 -5.81
CA GLY A 169 23.05 -8.57 -5.86
C GLY A 169 21.81 -8.66 -6.74
N ALA A 170 21.02 -7.58 -6.87
CA ALA A 170 19.88 -7.56 -7.77
C ALA A 170 20.32 -7.53 -9.25
N GLU A 171 21.38 -6.78 -9.56
CA GLU A 171 21.99 -6.74 -10.89
C GLU A 171 22.63 -8.09 -11.26
N GLU A 172 23.44 -8.68 -10.38
CA GLU A 172 24.05 -10.00 -10.59
C GLU A 172 23.02 -11.12 -10.80
N ARG A 173 21.82 -10.95 -10.24
CA ARG A 173 20.69 -11.87 -10.41
C ARG A 173 19.69 -11.42 -11.47
N HIS A 174 20.04 -10.44 -12.31
CA HIS A 174 19.31 -10.02 -13.49
C HIS A 174 17.92 -9.41 -13.20
N ILE A 175 17.86 -8.35 -12.40
CA ILE A 175 16.61 -7.63 -12.09
C ILE A 175 15.86 -7.16 -13.34
N ALA A 176 16.58 -6.65 -14.35
CA ALA A 176 15.99 -6.21 -15.60
C ALA A 176 15.33 -7.36 -16.38
N GLU A 177 15.95 -8.54 -16.40
CA GLU A 177 15.40 -9.75 -17.01
C GLU A 177 14.14 -10.21 -16.26
N ALA A 178 14.21 -10.29 -14.92
CA ALA A 178 13.08 -10.73 -14.12
C ALA A 178 11.84 -9.86 -14.34
N ILE A 179 12.02 -8.53 -14.40
CA ILE A 179 10.93 -7.60 -14.73
C ILE A 179 10.47 -7.81 -16.17
N ALA A 180 11.37 -7.83 -17.16
CA ALA A 180 11.00 -7.96 -18.57
C ALA A 180 10.24 -9.27 -18.87
N VAL A 181 10.65 -10.38 -18.26
CA VAL A 181 9.97 -11.68 -18.37
C VAL A 181 8.59 -11.61 -17.74
N ASN A 182 8.43 -10.98 -16.57
CA ASN A 182 7.10 -10.76 -15.99
C ASN A 182 6.20 -9.99 -16.95
N LEU A 183 6.66 -8.85 -17.50
CA LEU A 183 5.87 -8.04 -18.43
C LEU A 183 5.39 -8.87 -19.63
N LYS A 184 6.30 -9.61 -20.25
CA LYS A 184 6.00 -10.45 -21.41
C LYS A 184 4.99 -11.54 -21.07
N GLU A 185 5.20 -12.27 -19.98
CA GLU A 185 4.39 -13.44 -19.64
C GLU A 185 3.01 -13.05 -19.12
N MET A 186 2.90 -11.94 -18.38
CA MET A 186 1.61 -11.40 -17.92
C MET A 186 0.67 -11.05 -19.08
N MET A 187 1.20 -10.62 -20.23
CA MET A 187 0.40 -10.36 -21.44
C MET A 187 -0.19 -11.63 -22.09
N THR A 188 0.24 -12.81 -21.66
CA THR A 188 -0.19 -14.11 -22.23
C THR A 188 -1.09 -14.91 -21.31
N LEU A 189 -1.35 -14.43 -20.09
CA LEU A 189 -2.25 -15.10 -19.16
C LEU A 189 -3.69 -14.99 -19.64
N GLU A 190 -4.46 -16.07 -19.49
CA GLU A 190 -5.85 -16.19 -19.96
C GLU A 190 -6.86 -15.83 -18.87
N VAL A 191 -6.41 -15.77 -17.61
CA VAL A 191 -7.22 -15.38 -16.45
C VAL A 191 -7.23 -13.86 -16.27
N PRO A 192 -8.34 -13.28 -15.77
CA PRO A 192 -8.43 -11.85 -15.54
C PRO A 192 -7.44 -11.37 -14.47
N ILE A 193 -6.80 -10.24 -14.73
CA ILE A 193 -5.84 -9.59 -13.83
C ILE A 193 -6.35 -8.19 -13.47
N ILE A 194 -6.40 -7.89 -12.17
CA ILE A 194 -6.68 -6.55 -11.65
C ILE A 194 -5.47 -6.06 -10.86
N ALA A 195 -4.88 -4.94 -11.27
CA ALA A 195 -3.81 -4.28 -10.54
C ALA A 195 -4.35 -3.07 -9.78
N VAL A 196 -3.95 -2.91 -8.52
CA VAL A 196 -4.37 -1.80 -7.65
C VAL A 196 -3.14 -1.11 -7.08
N VAL A 197 -2.90 0.14 -7.48
CA VAL A 197 -1.86 0.98 -6.89
C VAL A 197 -2.41 1.61 -5.61
N ILE A 198 -1.98 1.05 -4.48
CA ILE A 198 -2.45 1.48 -3.17
C ILE A 198 -1.56 2.54 -2.55
N GLY A 199 -0.35 2.78 -3.04
CA GLY A 199 0.59 3.78 -2.50
C GLY A 199 1.52 4.32 -3.56
N GLU A 200 2.76 3.86 -3.56
CA GLU A 200 3.76 4.24 -4.55
C GLU A 200 3.75 3.27 -5.74
N GLY A 201 3.58 3.78 -6.96
CA GLY A 201 3.73 3.04 -8.21
C GLY A 201 5.07 3.39 -8.87
N GLY A 202 6.17 2.90 -8.31
CA GLY A 202 7.53 3.23 -8.74
C GLY A 202 8.02 2.46 -9.96
N SER A 203 8.05 3.12 -11.12
CA SER A 203 8.76 2.72 -12.33
C SER A 203 8.50 1.27 -12.78
N GLY A 204 9.50 0.64 -13.42
CA GLY A 204 9.47 -0.77 -13.81
C GLY A 204 9.28 -1.73 -12.63
N GLY A 205 9.64 -1.31 -11.42
CA GLY A 205 9.46 -2.12 -10.22
C GLY A 205 7.99 -2.35 -9.87
N ALA A 206 7.16 -1.33 -10.01
CA ALA A 206 5.71 -1.46 -9.93
C ALA A 206 5.13 -2.19 -11.15
N LEU A 207 5.61 -1.85 -12.35
CA LEU A 207 5.10 -2.44 -13.59
C LEU A 207 5.37 -3.95 -13.69
N GLY A 208 6.42 -4.47 -13.06
CA GLY A 208 6.74 -5.91 -13.02
C GLY A 208 5.66 -6.80 -12.40
N ILE A 209 4.64 -6.23 -11.75
CA ILE A 209 3.39 -6.91 -11.35
C ILE A 209 2.14 -6.11 -11.74
N GLY A 210 2.26 -5.16 -12.67
CA GLY A 210 1.22 -4.17 -13.00
C GLY A 210 0.59 -4.29 -14.38
N VAL A 211 0.98 -5.29 -15.19
CA VAL A 211 0.33 -5.57 -16.48
C VAL A 211 -1.01 -6.28 -16.22
N ALA A 212 -2.13 -5.58 -16.42
CA ALA A 212 -3.44 -6.07 -16.01
C ALA A 212 -4.55 -5.62 -16.96
N ASP A 213 -5.67 -6.34 -16.96
CA ASP A 213 -6.89 -5.98 -17.72
C ASP A 213 -7.55 -4.71 -17.17
N ARG A 214 -7.42 -4.51 -15.85
CA ARG A 214 -7.87 -3.31 -15.14
C ARG A 214 -6.79 -2.84 -14.20
N VAL A 215 -6.49 -1.54 -14.28
CA VAL A 215 -5.58 -0.86 -13.36
C VAL A 215 -6.38 0.18 -12.58
N LEU A 216 -6.38 0.03 -11.25
CA LEU A 216 -6.99 0.94 -10.29
C LEU A 216 -5.89 1.70 -9.56
N ILE A 217 -6.13 2.97 -9.25
CA ILE A 217 -5.20 3.82 -8.51
C ILE A 217 -6.00 4.53 -7.42
N LEU A 218 -5.58 4.39 -6.16
CA LEU A 218 -6.22 5.12 -5.07
C LEU A 218 -6.01 6.63 -5.24
N GLU A 219 -6.97 7.45 -4.80
CA GLU A 219 -7.01 8.90 -5.04
C GLU A 219 -5.75 9.69 -4.61
N ASN A 220 -4.97 9.13 -3.69
CA ASN A 220 -3.75 9.72 -3.15
C ASN A 220 -2.51 8.83 -3.39
N ALA A 221 -2.62 7.83 -4.25
CA ALA A 221 -1.49 7.06 -4.76
C ALA A 221 -0.89 7.76 -5.99
N TYR A 222 0.32 7.37 -6.38
CA TYR A 222 0.94 7.86 -7.62
C TYR A 222 1.47 6.70 -8.46
N TYR A 223 1.57 6.89 -9.77
CA TYR A 223 2.22 5.97 -10.68
C TYR A 223 3.13 6.76 -11.60
N SER A 224 4.44 6.50 -11.56
CA SER A 224 5.43 7.31 -12.27
C SER A 224 6.58 6.47 -12.83
N VAL A 225 7.12 6.88 -13.98
CA VAL A 225 8.32 6.28 -14.60
C VAL A 225 9.59 6.49 -13.77
N ILE A 226 9.64 7.56 -12.97
CA ILE A 226 10.75 7.91 -12.10
C ILE A 226 10.21 8.58 -10.82
N SER A 227 10.94 8.48 -9.71
CA SER A 227 10.58 9.18 -8.49
C SER A 227 10.49 10.70 -8.74
N PRO A 228 9.45 11.39 -8.22
CA PRO A 228 9.34 12.85 -8.27
C PRO A 228 10.51 13.58 -7.61
#